data_AF-A0A7H8PJQ5-F1
#
_entry.id   AF-A0A7H8PJQ5-F1
#
_cell.length_a   1.000
_cell.length_b   1.000
_cell.length_c   1.000
_cell.angle_alpha   90.00
_cell.angle_beta   90.00
_cell.angle_gamma   90.00
#
_symmetry.space_group_name_H-M   'P 1'
#
loop_
_entity.id
_entity.type
_entity.pdbx_description
1 polymer ?
#
loop_
_entity_poly.entity_id
_entity_poly.type
_entity_poly.pdbx_seq_one_letter_code
_entity_poly.pdbx_strand_id
1 'polypeptide(L)'
;MANFSIDALKRKTLGDYSAYKKTEESNIGVGTSLRKNHLGTPYFMDLIIDGKTFPNEPLITINGQKRIVETVVTGSNRRGTVKELISADDYRIRIEGICFDQKRQYPQKQVEEIISICEENRALPVKNDLLELFNVHSLVIKSYSFDKMQGQPHMQKYIINAISDEDFYAIIKEKDNVRISK
;
A
#
# COMPACT_ATOMS: atom_id res chain seq x y z
N MET A 1 -5.64 59.33 2.32
CA MET A 1 -6.26 58.28 1.50
C MET A 1 -5.15 57.33 1.08
N ALA A 2 -5.07 56.15 1.72
CA ALA A 2 -3.98 55.20 1.51
C ALA A 2 -4.33 54.24 0.35
N ASN A 3 -3.56 54.29 -0.72
CA ASN A 3 -3.65 53.38 -1.85
C ASN A 3 -2.98 52.06 -1.49
N PHE A 4 -3.77 51.02 -1.22
CA PHE A 4 -3.29 49.65 -1.06
C PHE A 4 -2.98 49.06 -2.45
N SER A 5 -1.71 48.74 -2.71
CA SER A 5 -1.28 48.03 -3.92
C SER A 5 -1.85 46.60 -3.93
N ILE A 6 -2.28 46.16 -5.11
CA ILE A 6 -2.86 44.83 -5.42
C ILE A 6 -1.79 43.70 -5.40
N ASP A 7 -0.57 43.97 -4.91
CA ASP A 7 0.54 43.01 -4.90
C ASP A 7 0.55 42.03 -3.72
N ALA A 8 -0.40 42.11 -2.79
CA ALA A 8 -0.42 41.26 -1.59
C ALA A 8 -1.29 39.99 -1.69
N LEU A 9 -1.92 39.69 -2.84
CA LEU A 9 -2.94 38.62 -2.94
C LEU A 9 -2.85 37.75 -4.21
N LYS A 10 -1.64 37.31 -4.59
CA LYS A 10 -1.46 36.15 -5.48
C LYS A 10 -0.76 35.00 -4.76
N ARG A 11 -1.59 34.28 -4.00
CA ARG A 11 -1.61 32.83 -3.77
C ARG A 11 -0.27 32.10 -3.84
N LYS A 12 0.20 31.70 -2.65
CA LYS A 12 0.91 30.43 -2.39
C LYS A 12 0.31 29.29 -3.25
N THR A 13 0.97 28.91 -4.35
CA THR A 13 0.69 27.64 -5.05
C THR A 13 1.96 27.12 -5.70
N LEU A 14 2.18 25.82 -5.50
CA LEU A 14 3.33 24.99 -5.87
C LEU A 14 4.62 25.30 -5.11
N GLY A 15 4.68 24.72 -3.91
CA GLY A 15 5.92 24.62 -3.14
C GLY A 15 7.04 24.01 -3.97
N ASP A 16 8.19 24.63 -3.84
CA ASP A 16 9.46 24.32 -4.47
C ASP A 16 9.87 22.85 -4.26
N TYR A 17 9.80 22.05 -5.33
CA TYR A 17 10.47 20.73 -5.43
C TYR A 17 11.99 20.87 -5.63
N SER A 18 12.60 22.00 -5.25
CA SER A 18 14.05 22.24 -5.35
C SER A 18 14.81 21.85 -4.08
N ALA A 19 14.13 21.24 -3.09
CA ALA A 19 14.71 20.88 -1.80
C ALA A 19 15.47 19.54 -1.78
N TYR A 20 15.57 18.80 -2.88
CA TYR A 20 16.53 17.68 -2.98
C TYR A 20 17.93 18.22 -3.26
N LYS A 21 18.46 18.99 -2.30
CA LYS A 21 19.88 19.32 -2.25
C LYS A 21 20.66 18.03 -2.08
N LYS A 22 21.46 17.74 -3.10
CA LYS A 22 22.59 16.83 -3.14
C LYS A 22 23.34 16.88 -1.80
N THR A 23 23.06 15.93 -0.93
CA THR A 23 23.82 15.68 0.29
C THR A 23 24.25 14.24 0.20
N GLU A 24 25.54 14.06 0.42
CA GLU A 24 26.31 12.85 0.31
C GLU A 24 25.66 11.70 1.08
N GLU A 25 25.95 10.47 0.63
CA GLU A 25 25.63 9.19 1.27
C GLU A 25 25.42 9.31 2.79
N SER A 26 24.17 9.53 3.20
CA SER A 26 23.84 9.60 4.62
C SER A 26 22.55 8.85 4.81
N ASN A 27 22.67 7.74 5.52
CA ASN A 27 21.59 6.96 6.10
C ASN A 27 20.55 7.90 6.74
N ILE A 28 19.51 8.23 5.98
CA ILE A 28 18.26 8.75 6.51
C ILE A 28 17.48 7.51 6.92
N GLY A 29 16.99 7.52 8.16
CA GLY A 29 16.57 6.34 8.91
C GLY A 29 15.66 5.37 8.17
N VAL A 30 15.82 4.10 8.52
CA VAL A 30 15.16 2.90 7.97
C VAL A 30 15.46 2.69 6.49
N GLY A 31 16.68 2.23 6.20
CA GLY A 31 16.93 1.18 5.20
C GLY A 31 16.71 1.45 3.70
N THR A 32 16.19 2.59 3.26
CA THR A 32 15.85 2.75 1.83
C THR A 32 16.95 3.47 1.05
N SER A 33 17.76 2.70 0.32
CA SER A 33 18.57 3.23 -0.77
C SER A 33 17.65 3.92 -1.77
N LEU A 34 17.83 5.22 -2.03
CA LEU A 34 17.05 5.96 -3.03
C LEU A 34 17.23 5.34 -4.41
N ARG A 35 16.27 4.53 -4.84
CA ARG A 35 16.22 3.97 -6.19
C ARG A 35 15.73 5.04 -7.16
N LYS A 36 16.27 5.00 -8.38
CA LYS A 36 15.87 5.90 -9.46
C LYS A 36 14.97 5.15 -10.43
N ASN A 37 13.94 5.82 -10.90
CA ASN A 37 13.06 5.29 -11.92
C ASN A 37 13.68 5.37 -13.33
N HIS A 38 12.96 4.85 -14.31
CA HIS A 38 13.31 4.96 -15.73
C HIS A 38 13.32 6.42 -16.26
N LEU A 39 12.99 7.41 -15.42
CA LEU A 39 12.98 8.84 -15.70
C LEU A 39 14.08 9.61 -14.95
N GLY A 40 14.88 8.93 -14.11
CA GLY A 40 15.93 9.54 -13.28
C GLY A 40 15.45 10.21 -11.97
N THR A 41 14.15 10.19 -11.67
CA THR A 41 13.56 10.70 -10.42
C THR A 41 13.81 9.71 -9.28
N PRO A 42 14.27 10.18 -8.10
CA PRO A 42 14.38 9.33 -6.91
C PRO A 42 12.98 8.99 -6.37
N TYR A 43 12.79 7.74 -5.95
CA TYR A 43 11.61 7.30 -5.22
C TYR A 43 11.94 6.98 -3.77
N PHE A 44 10.95 7.16 -2.89
CA PHE A 44 11.08 6.98 -1.44
C PHE A 44 10.43 5.69 -0.95
N MET A 45 9.35 5.21 -1.58
CA MET A 45 8.64 3.98 -1.21
C MET A 45 8.29 3.15 -2.45
N ASP A 46 9.31 2.57 -3.08
CA ASP A 46 9.12 1.67 -4.23
C ASP A 46 8.22 0.49 -3.87
N LEU A 47 7.36 0.10 -4.82
CA LEU A 47 6.57 -1.12 -4.72
C LEU A 47 7.18 -2.18 -5.64
N ILE A 48 7.58 -3.30 -5.05
CA ILE A 48 8.08 -4.47 -5.77
C ILE A 48 7.14 -5.62 -5.47
N ILE A 49 6.56 -6.22 -6.51
CA ILE A 49 5.75 -7.44 -6.40
C ILE A 49 6.41 -8.49 -7.27
N ASP A 50 6.69 -9.65 -6.69
CA ASP A 50 7.32 -10.78 -7.37
C ASP A 50 8.63 -10.40 -8.11
N GLY A 51 9.43 -9.53 -7.49
CA GLY A 51 10.68 -9.04 -8.06
C GLY A 51 10.52 -8.01 -9.20
N LYS A 52 9.30 -7.68 -9.61
CA LYS A 52 9.01 -6.64 -10.60
C LYS A 52 8.68 -5.31 -9.89
N THR A 53 9.36 -4.25 -10.31
CA THR A 53 9.14 -2.90 -9.77
C THR A 53 7.97 -2.22 -10.47
N PHE A 54 7.03 -1.70 -9.69
CA PHE A 54 5.88 -0.99 -10.23
C PHE A 54 6.26 0.37 -10.84
N PRO A 55 5.59 0.78 -11.93
CA PRO A 55 5.84 2.06 -12.55
C PRO A 55 5.27 3.18 -11.69
N ASN A 56 6.05 4.26 -11.60
CA ASN A 56 5.64 5.54 -11.05
C ASN A 56 5.06 5.53 -9.63
N GLU A 57 5.90 5.15 -8.65
CA GLU A 57 5.62 5.10 -7.20
C GLU A 57 4.12 5.06 -6.88
N PRO A 58 3.53 3.86 -6.90
CA PRO A 58 2.10 3.74 -6.72
C PRO A 58 1.69 4.16 -5.31
N LEU A 59 0.49 4.72 -5.22
CA LEU A 59 -0.15 5.06 -3.96
C LEU A 59 -0.72 3.79 -3.35
N ILE A 60 -0.24 3.45 -2.15
CA ILE A 60 -0.69 2.28 -1.40
C ILE A 60 -1.60 2.74 -0.26
N THR A 61 -2.78 2.16 -0.18
CA THR A 61 -3.72 2.30 0.94
C THR A 61 -3.86 0.96 1.64
N ILE A 62 -3.69 0.95 2.96
CA ILE A 62 -3.80 -0.25 3.80
C ILE A 62 -4.98 -0.06 4.74
N ASN A 63 -5.92 -1.01 4.74
CA ASN A 63 -7.08 -1.01 5.63
C ASN A 63 -7.08 -2.28 6.49
N GLY A 64 -6.93 -2.13 7.80
CA GLY A 64 -7.13 -3.22 8.76
C GLY A 64 -8.56 -3.22 9.30
N GLN A 65 -9.15 -4.41 9.42
CA GLN A 65 -10.46 -4.61 10.04
C GLN A 65 -10.32 -5.55 11.24
N LYS A 66 -11.10 -5.31 12.30
CA LYS A 66 -11.23 -6.24 13.42
C LYS A 66 -12.62 -6.83 13.44
N ARG A 67 -12.71 -8.12 13.71
CA ARG A 67 -13.96 -8.81 14.00
C ARG A 67 -14.12 -8.92 15.50
N ILE A 68 -15.23 -8.40 16.00
CA ILE A 68 -15.52 -8.32 17.44
C ILE A 68 -16.87 -8.99 17.70
N VAL A 69 -16.87 -9.99 18.58
CA VAL A 69 -18.10 -10.64 19.06
C VAL A 69 -18.52 -9.99 20.36
N GLU A 70 -19.77 -9.51 20.40
CA GLU A 70 -20.30 -8.72 21.50
C GLU A 70 -21.59 -9.29 22.07
N THR A 71 -21.71 -9.29 23.39
CA THR A 71 -22.94 -9.65 24.09
C THR A 71 -23.56 -8.42 24.74
N VAL A 72 -24.84 -8.19 24.44
CA VAL A 72 -25.64 -7.11 25.04
C VAL A 72 -26.10 -7.55 26.43
N VAL A 73 -25.70 -6.83 27.47
CA VAL A 73 -26.13 -7.13 28.86
C VAL A 73 -27.40 -6.33 29.15
N THR A 74 -28.55 -7.01 29.20
CA THR A 74 -29.82 -6.41 29.60
C THR A 74 -29.93 -6.37 31.13
N GLY A 75 -30.43 -5.25 31.68
CA GLY A 75 -30.70 -5.13 33.12
C GLY A 75 -29.56 -4.58 33.99
N SER A 76 -28.42 -4.17 33.42
CA SER A 76 -27.38 -3.45 34.15
C SER A 76 -27.52 -1.93 33.97
N ASN A 77 -27.29 -1.12 35.01
CA ASN A 77 -27.23 0.35 34.94
C ASN A 77 -26.01 0.88 34.15
N ARG A 78 -25.26 -0.02 33.49
CA ARG A 78 -24.02 0.29 32.79
C ARG A 78 -24.32 0.39 31.30
N ARG A 79 -23.92 1.51 30.69
CA ARG A 79 -23.97 1.67 29.23
C ARG A 79 -22.84 0.86 28.59
N GLY A 80 -23.17 -0.16 27.81
CA GLY A 80 -22.20 -0.87 26.97
C GLY A 80 -22.55 -2.34 26.68
N THR A 81 -21.75 -2.94 25.80
CA THR A 81 -21.73 -4.38 25.50
C THR A 81 -20.40 -4.97 25.97
N VAL A 82 -20.40 -6.26 26.31
CA VAL A 82 -19.17 -6.99 26.65
C VAL A 82 -18.54 -7.50 25.36
N LYS A 83 -17.26 -7.20 25.11
CA LYS A 83 -16.49 -7.78 23.99
C LYS A 83 -15.88 -9.09 24.45
N GLU A 84 -16.26 -10.19 23.83
CA GLU A 84 -15.80 -11.53 24.24
C GLU A 84 -14.56 -11.95 23.44
N LEU A 85 -14.67 -11.84 22.12
CA LEU A 85 -13.63 -12.25 21.18
C LEU A 85 -13.30 -11.08 20.25
N ILE A 86 -12.02 -10.80 20.10
CA ILE A 86 -11.48 -9.78 19.19
C ILE A 86 -10.45 -10.50 18.31
N SER A 87 -10.73 -10.63 17.02
CA SER A 87 -9.78 -11.13 16.03
C SER A 87 -9.45 -10.04 15.01
N ALA A 88 -8.20 -10.01 14.55
CA ALA A 88 -7.83 -9.20 13.39
C ALA A 88 -8.25 -9.96 12.12
N ASP A 89 -8.89 -9.27 11.18
CA ASP A 89 -9.06 -9.76 9.81
C ASP A 89 -7.84 -9.34 8.98
N ASP A 90 -7.65 -9.97 7.82
CA ASP A 90 -6.56 -9.64 6.88
C ASP A 90 -6.59 -8.16 6.44
N TYR A 91 -5.41 -7.60 6.19
CA TYR A 91 -5.30 -6.25 5.64
C TYR A 91 -5.80 -6.22 4.20
N ARG A 92 -6.70 -5.27 3.91
CA ARG A 92 -7.09 -4.94 2.53
C ARG A 92 -6.15 -3.87 1.99
N ILE A 93 -5.46 -4.21 0.92
CA ILE A 93 -4.44 -3.36 0.30
C ILE A 93 -5.00 -2.86 -1.03
N ARG A 94 -4.93 -1.56 -1.27
CA ARG A 94 -5.32 -0.93 -2.52
C ARG A 94 -4.13 -0.18 -3.09
N ILE A 95 -3.76 -0.53 -4.31
CA ILE A 95 -2.62 0.03 -5.03
C ILE A 95 -3.17 0.81 -6.21
N GLU A 96 -2.88 2.10 -6.27
CA GLU A 96 -3.30 2.98 -7.36
C GLU A 96 -2.08 3.63 -8.00
N GLY A 97 -2.02 3.62 -9.32
CA GLY A 97 -0.92 4.25 -10.01
C GLY A 97 -1.27 4.63 -11.44
N ILE A 98 -0.29 5.24 -12.10
CA ILE A 98 -0.41 5.69 -13.48
C ILE A 98 0.80 5.20 -14.25
N CYS A 99 0.55 4.44 -15.31
CA CYS A 99 1.53 4.14 -16.33
C CYS A 99 1.60 5.32 -17.31
N PHE A 100 2.80 5.73 -17.70
CA PHE A 100 2.99 6.72 -18.76
C PHE A 100 4.33 6.52 -19.47
N ASP A 101 4.38 6.93 -20.72
CA ASP A 101 5.60 6.91 -21.54
C ASP A 101 6.09 8.32 -21.84
N GLN A 102 7.40 8.54 -21.75
CA GLN A 102 8.06 9.80 -22.09
C GLN A 102 7.81 10.19 -23.56
N LYS A 103 7.67 9.21 -24.45
CA LYS A 103 7.44 9.45 -25.89
C LYS A 103 6.00 9.85 -26.22
N ARG A 104 5.15 10.08 -25.21
CA ARG A 104 3.71 10.37 -25.36
C ARG A 104 2.96 9.29 -26.15
N GLN A 105 3.47 8.06 -26.11
CA GLN A 105 2.79 6.89 -26.66
C GLN A 105 2.03 6.17 -25.55
N TYR A 106 1.14 5.25 -25.92
CA TYR A 106 0.47 4.41 -24.93
C TYR A 106 1.52 3.51 -24.24
N PRO A 107 1.56 3.44 -22.90
CA PRO A 107 2.58 2.71 -22.15
C PRO A 107 2.31 1.20 -22.14
N GLN A 108 2.27 0.57 -23.31
CA GLN A 108 1.88 -0.83 -23.50
C GLN A 108 2.69 -1.79 -22.62
N LYS A 109 4.03 -1.63 -22.60
CA LYS A 109 4.92 -2.51 -21.82
C LYS A 109 4.63 -2.48 -20.32
N GLN A 110 4.42 -1.29 -19.76
CA GLN A 110 4.11 -1.14 -18.34
C GLN A 110 2.76 -1.77 -18.00
N VAL A 111 1.78 -1.62 -18.88
CA VAL A 111 0.44 -2.20 -18.71
C VAL A 111 0.49 -3.73 -18.80
N GLU A 112 1.21 -4.29 -19.78
CA GLU A 112 1.42 -5.73 -19.93
C GLU A 112 2.11 -6.35 -18.71
N GLU A 113 3.13 -5.68 -18.15
CA GLU A 113 3.79 -6.12 -16.93
C GLU A 113 2.82 -6.18 -15.74
N ILE A 114 1.99 -5.15 -15.54
CA ILE A 114 0.98 -5.14 -14.48
C ILE A 114 -0.05 -6.23 -14.69
N ILE A 115 -0.55 -6.42 -15.92
CA ILE A 115 -1.48 -7.50 -16.24
C ILE A 115 -0.86 -8.85 -15.89
N SER A 116 0.40 -9.08 -16.26
CA SER A 116 1.09 -10.35 -15.97
C SER A 116 1.11 -10.66 -14.48
N ILE A 117 1.33 -9.66 -13.62
CA ILE A 117 1.34 -9.80 -12.16
C ILE A 117 -0.07 -10.07 -11.65
N CYS A 118 -1.06 -9.34 -12.18
CA CYS A 118 -2.47 -9.48 -11.79
C CYS A 118 -3.09 -10.84 -12.18
N GLU A 119 -2.59 -11.49 -13.23
CA GLU A 119 -3.07 -12.79 -13.70
C GLU A 119 -2.48 -13.98 -12.91
N GLU A 120 -1.50 -13.74 -12.03
CA GLU A 120 -0.93 -14.79 -11.19
C GLU A 120 -1.88 -15.22 -10.07
N ASN A 121 -2.36 -16.46 -10.14
CA ASN A 121 -3.31 -17.05 -9.18
C ASN A 121 -2.60 -17.60 -7.92
N ARG A 122 -1.70 -16.84 -7.31
CA ARG A 122 -0.95 -17.25 -6.12
C ARG A 122 -0.69 -16.07 -5.18
N ALA A 123 -0.22 -16.36 -3.97
CA ALA A 123 0.37 -15.35 -3.11
C ALA A 123 1.67 -14.83 -3.74
N LEU A 124 1.76 -13.51 -3.86
CA LEU A 124 2.89 -12.80 -4.44
C LEU A 124 3.69 -12.13 -3.33
N PRO A 125 5.01 -12.33 -3.28
CA PRO A 125 5.85 -11.63 -2.32
C PRO A 125 5.87 -10.14 -2.68
N VAL A 126 5.67 -9.30 -1.68
CA VAL A 126 5.65 -7.84 -1.81
C VAL A 126 6.74 -7.21 -0.98
N LYS A 127 7.36 -6.16 -1.52
CA LYS A 127 8.31 -5.32 -0.79
C LYS A 127 7.93 -3.86 -0.99
N ASN A 128 7.71 -3.19 0.13
CA ASN A 128 7.47 -1.77 0.22
C ASN A 128 7.62 -1.36 1.69
N ASP A 129 8.29 -0.24 1.96
CA ASP A 129 8.60 0.19 3.31
C ASP A 129 7.33 0.40 4.16
N LEU A 130 6.24 0.89 3.55
CA LEU A 130 4.98 1.05 4.25
C LEU A 130 4.36 -0.30 4.62
N LEU A 131 4.35 -1.28 3.70
CA LEU A 131 3.79 -2.61 3.96
C LEU A 131 4.62 -3.39 4.99
N GLU A 132 5.93 -3.19 5.01
CA GLU A 132 6.84 -3.79 5.98
C GLU A 132 6.53 -3.34 7.41
N LEU A 133 6.14 -2.08 7.61
CA LEU A 133 5.70 -1.58 8.92
C LEU A 133 4.44 -2.30 9.45
N PHE A 134 3.63 -2.89 8.56
CA PHE A 134 2.46 -3.69 8.92
C PHE A 134 2.76 -5.20 8.92
N ASN A 135 4.04 -5.62 8.83
CA ASN A 135 4.48 -7.01 8.70
C ASN A 135 3.84 -7.76 7.52
N VAL A 136 3.46 -7.04 6.46
CA VAL A 136 2.90 -7.65 5.25
C VAL A 136 4.02 -7.96 4.27
N HIS A 137 4.30 -9.24 4.07
CA HIS A 137 5.34 -9.72 3.16
C HIS A 137 4.79 -10.41 1.90
N SER A 138 3.53 -10.85 1.95
CA SER A 138 2.84 -11.52 0.85
C SER A 138 1.44 -10.94 0.67
N LEU A 139 0.98 -10.89 -0.58
CA LEU A 139 -0.38 -10.45 -0.91
C LEU A 139 -1.00 -11.34 -1.99
N VAL A 140 -2.33 -11.43 -1.98
CA VAL A 140 -3.14 -12.08 -3.01
C VAL A 140 -4.01 -11.04 -3.68
N ILE A 141 -3.93 -10.97 -5.02
CA ILE A 141 -4.72 -10.02 -5.81
C ILE A 141 -6.17 -10.52 -5.90
N LYS A 142 -7.12 -9.65 -5.57
CA LYS A 142 -8.56 -9.93 -5.63
C LYS A 142 -9.22 -9.39 -6.89
N SER A 143 -8.84 -8.19 -7.29
CA SER A 143 -9.38 -7.54 -8.48
C SER A 143 -8.45 -6.44 -8.95
N TYR A 144 -8.53 -6.12 -10.23
CA TYR A 144 -7.81 -5.02 -10.84
C TYR A 144 -8.70 -4.33 -11.88
N SER A 145 -8.50 -3.02 -12.07
CA SER A 145 -9.22 -2.23 -13.06
C SER A 145 -8.29 -1.23 -13.72
N PHE A 146 -8.53 -1.00 -15.01
CA PHE A 146 -7.81 -0.01 -15.82
C PHE A 146 -8.81 1.06 -16.25
N ASP A 147 -8.71 2.23 -15.63
CA ASP A 147 -9.64 3.34 -15.89
C ASP A 147 -9.21 4.12 -17.14
N LYS A 148 -10.19 4.55 -17.93
CA LYS A 148 -9.94 5.40 -19.09
C LYS A 148 -9.51 6.79 -18.63
N MET A 149 -8.39 7.28 -19.15
CA MET A 149 -7.98 8.67 -18.97
C MET A 149 -8.53 9.51 -20.12
N GLN A 150 -9.65 10.21 -19.86
CA GLN A 150 -10.23 11.12 -20.85
C GLN A 150 -9.25 12.25 -21.18
N GLY A 151 -8.92 12.41 -22.47
CA GLY A 151 -8.07 13.49 -22.96
C GLY A 151 -6.55 13.26 -22.86
N GLN A 152 -6.09 12.10 -22.36
CA GLN A 152 -4.65 11.79 -22.23
C GLN A 152 -4.33 10.37 -22.74
N PRO A 153 -4.06 10.19 -24.05
CA PRO A 153 -3.87 8.86 -24.64
C PRO A 153 -2.53 8.18 -24.27
N HIS A 154 -1.63 8.91 -23.63
CA HIS A 154 -0.28 8.47 -23.26
C HIS A 154 -0.18 8.00 -21.79
N MET A 155 -1.33 7.94 -21.10
CA MET A 155 -1.39 7.62 -19.68
C MET A 155 -2.48 6.57 -19.45
N GLN A 156 -2.20 5.62 -18.57
CA GLN A 156 -3.14 4.57 -18.18
C GLN A 156 -3.17 4.48 -16.65
N LYS A 157 -4.33 4.80 -16.05
CA LYS A 157 -4.55 4.59 -14.62
C LYS A 157 -4.86 3.13 -14.36
N TYR A 158 -4.31 2.58 -13.29
CA TYR A 158 -4.63 1.25 -12.78
C TYR A 158 -4.99 1.30 -11.30
N ILE A 159 -5.85 0.39 -10.90
CA ILE A 159 -6.25 0.17 -9.51
C ILE A 159 -6.18 -1.33 -9.28
N ILE A 160 -5.47 -1.75 -8.24
CA ILE A 160 -5.36 -3.16 -7.83
C ILE A 160 -5.83 -3.26 -6.39
N ASN A 161 -6.75 -4.19 -6.14
CA ASN A 161 -7.20 -4.54 -4.80
C ASN A 161 -6.63 -5.91 -4.44
N ALA A 162 -5.96 -5.99 -3.31
CA ALA A 162 -5.32 -7.18 -2.80
C ALA A 162 -5.64 -7.38 -1.31
N ILE A 163 -5.34 -8.57 -0.80
CA ILE A 163 -5.37 -8.89 0.62
C ILE A 163 -4.00 -9.40 1.05
N SER A 164 -3.60 -9.05 2.27
CA SER A 164 -2.39 -9.61 2.91
C SER A 164 -2.56 -11.10 3.15
N ASP A 165 -1.51 -11.86 2.87
CA ASP A 165 -1.41 -13.26 3.25
C ASP A 165 -0.32 -13.39 4.31
N GLU A 166 -0.66 -14.03 5.43
CA GLU A 166 0.27 -14.31 6.53
C GLU A 166 0.54 -15.82 6.58
N ASP A 167 1.81 -16.20 6.60
CA ASP A 167 2.21 -17.61 6.75
C ASP A 167 1.81 -18.12 8.15
N PHE A 168 0.74 -18.92 8.22
CA PHE A 168 0.33 -19.56 9.46
C PHE A 168 1.13 -20.86 9.69
N TYR A 169 2.11 -20.81 10.59
CA TYR A 169 2.75 -22.03 11.08
C TYR A 169 1.81 -22.76 12.06
N ALA A 170 1.31 -23.93 11.67
CA ALA A 170 0.55 -24.78 12.57
C ALA A 170 1.47 -25.31 13.68
N ILE A 171 1.41 -24.69 14.86
CA ILE A 171 2.10 -25.19 16.05
C ILE A 171 1.30 -26.37 16.59
N ILE A 172 1.71 -27.60 16.24
CA ILE A 172 1.17 -28.82 16.84
C ILE A 172 1.70 -28.87 18.28
N LYS A 173 0.87 -28.51 19.26
CA LYS A 173 1.15 -28.80 20.66
C LYS A 173 0.78 -30.27 20.92
N GLU A 174 1.78 -31.13 21.12
CA GLU A 174 1.57 -32.48 21.63
C GLU A 174 0.84 -32.40 22.98
N LYS A 175 -0.31 -33.07 23.09
CA LYS A 175 -1.05 -33.23 24.34
C LYS A 175 -0.27 -34.19 25.24
N ASP A 176 0.06 -33.74 26.44
CA ASP A 176 0.58 -34.59 27.51
C ASP A 176 -0.35 -35.77 27.77
N ASN A 177 0.19 -36.98 27.58
CA ASN A 177 -0.46 -38.24 27.92
C ASN A 177 -0.64 -38.34 29.44
N VAL A 178 -1.85 -38.07 29.93
CA VAL A 178 -2.24 -38.37 31.32
C VAL A 178 -2.28 -39.90 31.47
N ARG A 179 -1.23 -40.46 32.08
CA ARG A 179 -1.22 -41.85 32.55
C ARG A 179 -2.14 -41.94 33.76
N ILE A 180 -3.32 -42.54 33.58
CA ILE A 180 -4.13 -43.01 34.70
C ILE A 180 -3.54 -44.35 35.14
N SER A 181 -2.78 -44.35 36.24
CA SER A 181 -2.44 -45.57 36.97
C SER A 181 -3.63 -45.98 37.84
N LYS A 182 -4.07 -47.22 37.67
CA LYS A 182 -5.06 -47.91 38.51
C LYS A 182 -4.63 -48.01 39.97
#